data_AF-A0A1E5H9G3-F1
#
_entry.id   AF-A0A1E5H9G3-F1
#
_cell.length_a   1.000
_cell.length_b   1.000
_cell.length_c   1.000
_cell.angle_alpha   90.00
_cell.angle_beta   90.00
_cell.angle_gamma   90.00
#
_symmetry.space_group_name_H-M   'P 1'
#
loop_
_entity.id
_entity.type
_entity.pdbx_description
1 polymer ?
#
loop_
_entity_poly.entity_id
_entity_poly.type
_entity_poly.pdbx_seq_one_letter_code
_entity_poly.pdbx_strand_id
1 'polypeptide(L)' 'MVSKVDLEKLGFKKHQATTIIRQAKLKLVNSGVAYYNNKRVGIVPRKIVEEIIGVPLESEE' A
#
# COMPACT_ATOMS: atom_id res chain seq x y z
N MET A 1 -5.58 -6.64 -3.48
CA MET A 1 -4.52 -5.63 -3.80
C MET A 1 -5.04 -4.27 -3.40
N VAL A 2 -4.17 -3.33 -3.04
CA VAL A 2 -4.54 -2.00 -2.55
C VAL A 2 -3.79 -0.94 -3.37
N SER A 3 -4.52 0.06 -3.84
CA SER A 3 -4.02 1.26 -4.49
C SER A 3 -4.19 2.47 -3.57
N LYS A 4 -3.58 3.61 -3.96
CA LYS A 4 -3.80 4.88 -3.26
C LYS A 4 -5.29 5.29 -3.24
N VAL A 5 -6.05 4.92 -4.27
CA VAL A 5 -7.47 5.27 -4.37
C VAL A 5 -8.29 4.46 -3.37
N ASP A 6 -7.92 3.20 -3.14
CA ASP A 6 -8.56 2.36 -2.14
C ASP A 6 -8.30 2.89 -0.73
N LEU A 7 -7.07 3.37 -0.48
CA LEU A 7 -6.73 4.07 0.77
C LEU A 7 -7.50 5.38 0.93
N GLU A 8 -7.68 6.15 -0.15
CA GLU A 8 -8.49 7.37 -0.11
C GLU A 8 -9.96 7.06 0.23
N LYS A 9 -10.53 5.97 -0.31
CA LYS A 9 -11.88 5.49 0.03
C LYS A 9 -12.00 5.04 1.49
N LEU A 10 -10.93 4.50 2.06
CA LEU A 10 -10.85 4.14 3.49
C LEU A 10 -10.72 5.36 4.42
N GLY A 11 -10.64 6.58 3.86
CA GLY A 11 -10.58 7.83 4.63
C GLY A 11 -9.17 8.41 4.80
N PHE A 12 -8.13 7.80 4.21
CA PHE A 12 -6.80 8.39 4.21
C PHE A 12 -6.73 9.62 3.29
N LYS A 13 -6.05 10.68 3.74
CA LYS A 13 -5.79 11.83 2.85
C LYS A 13 -4.90 11.40 1.67
N LYS A 14 -5.07 12.03 0.52
CA LYS A 14 -4.27 11.78 -0.71
C LYS A 14 -2.76 11.67 -0.48
N HIS A 15 -2.19 12.56 0.34
CA HIS A 15 -0.76 12.52 0.69
C HIS A 15 -0.38 11.33 1.58
N GLN A 16 -1.25 10.95 2.53
CA GLN A 16 -1.07 9.77 3.37
C GLN A 16 -1.16 8.50 2.54
N ALA A 17 -2.21 8.36 1.73
CA ALA A 17 -2.39 7.23 0.81
C ALA A 17 -1.18 7.04 -0.10
N THR A 18 -0.67 8.11 -0.70
CA THR A 18 0.53 8.05 -1.55
C THR A 18 1.78 7.64 -0.77
N THR A 19 1.94 8.13 0.45
CA THR A 19 3.06 7.79 1.34
C THR A 19 3.03 6.32 1.74
N ILE A 20 1.86 5.80 2.11
CA ILE A 20 1.66 4.39 2.48
C ILE A 20 2.02 3.47 1.31
N ILE A 21 1.53 3.76 0.09
CA ILE A 21 1.87 2.97 -1.10
C ILE A 21 3.38 2.99 -1.36
N ARG A 22 4.03 4.15 -1.18
CA ARG A 22 5.49 4.26 -1.35
C ARG A 22 6.24 3.42 -0.33
N GLN A 23 5.85 3.49 0.94
CA GLN A 23 6.45 2.68 2.01
C GLN A 23 6.25 1.18 1.76
N ALA A 24 5.05 0.78 1.33
CA ALA A 24 4.73 -0.62 1.00
C ALA A 24 5.61 -1.16 -0.13
N LYS A 25 5.81 -0.37 -1.19
CA LYS A 25 6.73 -0.73 -2.27
C LYS A 25 8.17 -0.89 -1.77
N LEU A 26 8.66 0.07 -1.00
CA LEU A 26 10.03 0.02 -0.46
C LEU A 26 10.24 -1.23 0.39
N LYS A 27 9.25 -1.58 1.23
CA LYS A 27 9.29 -2.80 2.03
C LYS A 27 9.34 -4.07 1.16
N LEU A 28 8.53 -4.13 0.10
CA LEU A 28 8.54 -5.24 -0.85
C LEU A 28 9.87 -5.38 -1.59
N VAL A 29 10.43 -4.26 -2.05
CA VAL A 29 11.75 -4.25 -2.70
C VAL A 29 12.83 -4.71 -1.73
N ASN A 30 12.79 -4.24 -0.48
CA ASN A 30 13.73 -4.67 0.57
C ASN A 30 13.58 -6.15 0.93
N SER A 31 12.37 -6.72 0.81
CA SER A 31 12.12 -8.16 0.98
C SER A 31 12.53 -9.02 -0.23
N GLY A 32 13.13 -8.42 -1.28
CA GLY A 32 13.63 -9.11 -2.46
C GLY A 32 12.68 -9.09 -3.67
N VAL A 33 11.52 -8.42 -3.58
CA VAL A 33 10.53 -8.37 -4.66
C VAL A 33 10.78 -7.17 -5.56
N ALA A 34 11.72 -7.30 -6.51
CA ALA A 34 12.12 -6.24 -7.44
C ALA A 34 10.98 -5.69 -8.32
N TYR A 35 9.91 -6.47 -8.52
CA TYR A 35 8.72 -6.05 -9.29
C TYR A 35 8.14 -4.70 -8.83
N TYR A 36 8.16 -4.42 -7.52
CA TYR A 36 7.59 -3.20 -6.95
C TYR A 36 8.52 -1.97 -7.04
N ASN A 37 9.74 -2.13 -7.56
CA ASN A 37 10.66 -1.03 -7.85
C ASN A 37 10.21 -0.21 -9.07
N ASN A 38 9.26 -0.71 -9.86
CA ASN A 38 8.76 0.00 -11.03
C ASN A 38 7.82 1.17 -10.65
N LYS A 39 8.14 2.36 -11.16
CA LYS A 39 7.33 3.58 -10.96
C LYS A 39 5.89 3.45 -11.46
N ARG A 40 5.63 2.62 -12.48
CA ARG A 40 4.31 2.41 -13.08
C ARG A 40 3.37 1.52 -12.27
N VAL A 41 3.89 0.72 -11.33
CA VAL A 41 3.08 -0.20 -10.53
C VAL A 41 2.38 0.59 -9.42
N GLY A 42 1.10 0.92 -9.58
CA GLY A 42 0.35 1.75 -8.60
C GLY A 42 -0.30 0.96 -7.45
N ILE A 43 -0.04 -0.34 -7.36
CA ILE A 43 -0.73 -1.29 -6.49
C ILE A 43 0.26 -2.06 -5.62
N VAL A 44 -0.17 -2.46 -4.43
CA VAL A 44 0.60 -3.28 -3.50
C VAL A 44 -0.30 -4.33 -2.82
N PRO A 45 0.25 -5.43 -2.29
CA PRO A 45 -0.51 -6.41 -1.51
C PRO A 45 -1.07 -5.79 -0.23
N ARG A 46 -2.31 -6.16 0.10
CA ARG A 46 -3.02 -5.71 1.30
C ARG A 46 -2.23 -5.99 2.58
N LYS A 47 -1.67 -7.19 2.69
CA LYS A 47 -0.86 -7.64 3.84
C LYS A 47 0.28 -6.67 4.21
N ILE A 48 0.96 -6.12 3.19
CA ILE A 48 2.08 -5.19 3.42
C ILE A 48 1.58 -3.83 3.91
N VAL A 49 0.41 -3.40 3.40
CA VAL A 49 -0.23 -2.16 3.83
C VAL A 49 -0.73 -2.28 5.26
N GLU A 50 -1.34 -3.40 5.63
CA GLU A 50 -1.77 -3.70 7.01
C GLU A 50 -0.59 -3.70 7.98
N GLU A 51 0.56 -4.25 7.58
CA GLU A 51 1.77 -4.25 8.40
C GLU A 51 2.35 -2.82 8.61
N ILE A 52 2.15 -1.92 7.66
CA ILE A 52 2.60 -0.51 7.78
C ILE A 52 1.65 0.31 8.64
N ILE A 53 0.34 0.11 8.47
CA ILE A 53 -0.69 0.85 9.21
C ILE A 53 -0.81 0.31 10.64
N GLY A 54 -0.52 -0.97 10.86
CA GLY A 54 -0.65 -1.65 12.15
C GLY A 54 -2.08 -2.10 12.46
N VAL A 55 -2.98 -2.04 11.47
CA VAL A 55 -4.41 -2.40 11.62
C VAL A 55 -4.82 -3.23 10.40
N PRO A 56 -5.59 -4.32 10.58
CA PRO A 56 -6.18 -5.04 9.45
C PRO A 56 -7.12 -4.12 8.68
N LEU A 57 -7.06 -4.19 7.36
CA LEU A 57 -7.95 -3.43 6.50
C LEU A 57 -9.28 -4.15 6.44
N GLU A 58 -10.17 -3.97 7.42
CA GLU A 58 -11.49 -4.59 7.42
C GLU A 58 -12.17 -4.37 6.06
N SER A 59 -12.48 -5.48 5.39
CA SER A 59 -13.44 -5.47 4.30
C SER A 59 -14.80 -5.47 4.98
N GLU A 60 -15.52 -4.36 4.94
CA GLU A 60 -16.97 -4.44 5.05
C GLU A 60 -17.42 -5.42 3.94
N GLU A 61 -17.99 -6.54 4.38
CA GLU A 61 -18.69 -7.50 3.51
C GLU A 61 -19.91 -6.87 2.85
#